data_AF-A0A803KY71-F1
#
_entry.id   AF-A0A803KY71-F1
#
_cell.length_a   1.000
_cell.length_b   1.000
_cell.length_c   1.000
_cell.angle_alpha   90.00
_cell.angle_beta   90.00
_cell.angle_gamma   90.00
#
_symmetry.space_group_name_H-M   'P 1'
#
loop_
_entity.id
_entity.type
_entity.pdbx_description
1 polymer ?
#
loop_
_entity_poly.entity_id
_entity_poly.type
_entity_poly.pdbx_seq_one_letter_code
_entity_poly.pdbx_strand_id
1 'polypeptide(L)'
;MWSLGCMFAGMIFRKEPFFYGHDNHDQLVKIAKVLGTDELNAYLNKYNLELDPQLDALVGRHSRKPWSRFVNPDNQHLVSPEAIDFLDKLLRYDHQDRLTAKEAMAHPYFSQVRAAESSRMRTQ
;
A
#
# COMPACT_ATOMS: atom_id res chain seq x y z
N MET A 1 -5.58 -7.28 3.93
CA MET A 1 -5.42 -6.40 2.76
C MET A 1 -4.29 -5.41 2.95
N TRP A 2 -4.26 -4.61 4.02
CA TRP A 2 -3.11 -3.75 4.36
C TRP A 2 -1.78 -4.53 4.43
N SER A 3 -1.72 -5.61 5.22
CA SER A 3 -0.49 -6.42 5.36
C SER A 3 -0.01 -7.01 4.03
N LEU A 4 -0.95 -7.42 3.15
CA LEU A 4 -0.64 -7.86 1.80
C LEU A 4 -0.05 -6.72 0.97
N GLY A 5 -0.59 -5.50 1.08
CA GLY A 5 -0.02 -4.31 0.45
C GLY A 5 1.40 -4.00 0.92
N CYS A 6 1.69 -4.12 2.22
CA CYS A 6 3.04 -3.94 2.75
C CYS A 6 4.03 -4.98 2.18
N MET A 7 3.62 -6.25 2.13
CA MET A 7 4.41 -7.33 1.53
C MET A 7 4.64 -7.07 0.03
N PHE A 8 3.58 -6.73 -0.69
CA PHE A 8 3.64 -6.44 -2.13
C PHE A 8 4.56 -5.25 -2.43
N ALA A 9 4.45 -4.16 -1.67
CA ALA A 9 5.37 -3.02 -1.76
C ALA A 9 6.83 -3.44 -1.51
N GLY A 10 7.07 -4.28 -0.50
CA GLY A 10 8.41 -4.80 -0.21
C GLY A 10 9.01 -5.59 -1.36
N MET A 11 8.20 -6.42 -2.02
CA MET A 11 8.61 -7.20 -3.19
C MET A 11 8.89 -6.32 -4.40
N ILE A 12 7.93 -5.48 -4.84
CA ILE A 12 8.08 -4.73 -6.10
C ILE A 12 9.11 -3.61 -6.00
N PHE A 13 9.34 -3.05 -4.81
CA PHE A 13 10.36 -2.02 -4.59
C PHE A 13 11.70 -2.57 -4.09
N ARG A 14 11.83 -3.89 -3.88
CA ARG A 14 12.99 -4.54 -3.26
C ARG A 14 13.45 -3.85 -1.97
N LYS A 15 12.48 -3.56 -1.09
CA LYS A 15 12.70 -2.85 0.17
C LYS A 15 11.98 -3.55 1.30
N GLU A 16 12.71 -4.36 2.06
CA GLU A 16 12.15 -5.18 3.12
C GLU A 16 12.68 -4.79 4.51
N PRO A 17 11.81 -4.36 5.45
CA PRO A 17 10.39 -4.05 5.28
C PRO A 17 10.17 -2.68 4.60
N PHE A 18 9.03 -2.52 3.91
CA PHE A 18 8.75 -1.28 3.17
C PHE A 18 8.56 -0.08 4.11
N PHE A 19 7.76 -0.27 5.17
CA PHE A 19 7.60 0.63 6.31
C PHE A 19 8.41 0.09 7.49
N TYR A 20 9.55 0.71 7.79
CA TYR A 20 10.47 0.26 8.81
C TYR A 20 10.48 1.21 10.01
N GLY A 21 9.53 1.02 10.93
CA GLY A 21 9.47 1.72 12.22
C GLY A 21 10.23 0.94 13.30
N HIS A 22 10.81 1.67 14.25
CA HIS A 22 11.53 1.07 15.39
C HIS A 22 10.58 0.59 16.50
N ASP A 23 9.40 1.20 16.59
CA ASP A 23 8.31 0.84 17.50
C ASP A 23 6.96 1.19 16.83
N ASN A 24 5.85 1.01 17.56
CA ASN A 24 4.51 1.26 17.03
C ASN A 24 4.25 2.74 16.68
N HIS A 25 4.84 3.68 17.43
CA HIS A 25 4.66 5.12 17.17
C HIS A 25 5.43 5.51 15.90
N ASP A 26 6.71 5.12 15.81
CA ASP A 26 7.53 5.38 14.63
C ASP A 26 7.01 4.64 13.39
N GLN A 27 6.35 3.49 13.56
CA GLN A 27 5.68 2.79 12.46
C GLN A 27 4.59 3.66 11.82
N LEU A 28 3.76 4.34 12.60
CA LEU A 28 2.76 5.27 12.07
C LEU A 28 3.43 6.46 11.36
N VAL A 29 4.52 6.99 11.93
CA VAL A 29 5.31 8.06 11.30
C VAL A 29 5.87 7.62 9.94
N LYS A 30 6.39 6.39 9.80
CA LYS A 30 6.87 5.88 8.50
C LYS A 30 5.75 5.80 7.47
N ILE A 31 4.55 5.40 7.87
CA ILE A 31 3.38 5.32 6.99
C ILE A 31 2.96 6.73 6.55
N ALA A 32 2.82 7.67 7.49
CA ALA A 32 2.49 9.08 7.22
C ALA A 32 3.49 9.78 6.29
N LYS A 33 4.78 9.46 6.41
CA LYS A 33 5.82 9.96 5.50
C LYS A 33 5.67 9.49 4.05
N VAL A 34 4.82 8.52 3.76
CA VAL A 34 4.56 8.01 2.41
C VAL A 34 3.14 8.33 1.95
N LEU A 35 2.13 7.97 2.72
CA LEU A 35 0.72 8.18 2.34
C LEU A 35 0.23 9.62 2.59
N GLY A 36 0.99 10.41 3.35
CA GLY A 36 0.65 11.78 3.69
C GLY A 36 -0.28 11.87 4.90
N THR A 37 -0.29 13.04 5.53
CA THR A 37 -1.05 13.28 6.76
C THR A 37 -2.47 13.76 6.50
N ASP A 38 -2.75 14.29 5.30
CA ASP A 38 -4.09 14.77 4.96
C ASP A 38 -5.11 13.60 4.91
N GLU A 39 -4.73 12.46 4.30
CA GLU A 39 -5.57 11.25 4.29
C GLU A 39 -5.67 10.60 5.68
N LEU A 40 -4.60 10.65 6.48
CA LEU A 40 -4.63 10.19 7.88
C LEU A 40 -5.64 11.01 8.69
N ASN A 41 -5.60 12.34 8.57
CA ASN A 41 -6.52 13.24 9.27
C ASN A 41 -7.97 13.03 8.82
N ALA A 42 -8.21 12.81 7.52
CA ALA A 42 -9.54 12.46 7.02
C ALA A 42 -10.05 11.15 7.63
N TYR A 43 -9.19 10.14 7.75
CA TYR A 43 -9.52 8.87 8.40
C TYR A 43 -9.85 9.06 9.89
N LEU A 44 -9.00 9.75 10.64
CA LEU A 44 -9.22 10.02 12.06
C LEU A 44 -10.55 10.73 12.30
N ASN A 45 -10.85 11.77 11.50
CA ASN A 45 -12.10 12.50 11.57
C ASN A 45 -13.32 11.62 11.23
N LYS A 46 -13.24 10.80 10.17
CA LYS A 46 -14.35 9.93 9.73
C LYS A 46 -14.77 8.95 10.82
N TYR A 47 -13.82 8.43 11.59
CA TYR A 47 -14.07 7.43 12.62
C TYR A 47 -14.06 8.00 14.05
N ASN A 48 -13.99 9.33 14.19
CA ASN A 48 -13.93 10.03 15.47
C ASN A 48 -12.83 9.48 16.40
N LEU A 49 -11.63 9.34 15.83
CA LEU A 49 -10.43 8.87 16.52
C LEU A 49 -9.50 10.04 16.83
N GLU A 50 -8.93 10.04 18.03
CA GLU A 50 -7.93 11.02 18.44
C GLU A 50 -6.57 10.33 18.57
N LEU A 51 -5.52 10.98 18.04
CA LEU A 51 -4.15 10.57 18.32
C LEU A 51 -3.71 11.13 19.68
N ASP A 52 -2.90 10.36 20.39
CA ASP A 52 -2.20 10.90 21.55
C ASP A 52 -1.37 12.14 21.14
N PRO A 53 -1.38 13.24 21.93
CA PRO A 53 -0.69 14.47 21.55
C PRO A 53 0.80 14.31 21.25
N GLN A 54 1.49 13.38 21.91
CA GLN A 54 2.90 13.11 21.64
C GLN A 54 3.07 12.43 20.27
N LEU A 55 2.16 11.52 19.92
CA LEU A 55 2.15 10.85 18.63
C LEU A 55 1.79 11.81 17.49
N ASP A 56 0.81 12.69 17.68
CA ASP A 56 0.45 13.70 16.69
C ASP A 56 1.65 14.62 16.36
N ALA A 57 2.35 15.08 17.39
CA ALA A 57 3.58 15.85 17.24
C ALA A 57 4.69 15.07 16.50
N LEU A 58 4.83 13.76 16.76
CA LEU A 58 5.80 12.89 16.07
C LEU A 58 5.45 12.64 14.60
N VAL A 59 4.17 12.52 14.27
CA VAL A 59 3.67 12.33 12.90
C VAL A 59 3.91 13.59 12.08
N GLY A 60 3.68 14.77 12.65
CA GLY A 60 3.89 16.04 11.98
C GLY A 60 3.02 16.21 10.71
N ARG A 61 3.54 16.92 9.71
CA ARG A 61 2.83 17.15 8.43
C ARG A 61 3.63 16.63 7.25
N HIS A 62 3.01 15.80 6.42
CA HIS A 62 3.64 15.20 5.25
C HIS A 62 2.69 15.18 4.05
N SER A 63 3.21 15.51 2.87
CA SER A 63 2.49 15.29 1.61
C SER A 63 2.60 13.82 1.18
N ARG A 64 1.55 13.33 0.50
CA ARG A 64 1.57 12.00 -0.13
C ARG A 64 2.71 11.94 -1.15
N LYS A 65 3.53 10.89 -1.07
CA LYS A 65 4.61 10.65 -2.02
C LYS A 65 4.08 9.82 -3.18
N PRO A 66 4.36 10.21 -4.44
CA PRO A 66 4.03 9.35 -5.57
C PRO A 66 4.86 8.07 -5.50
N TRP A 67 4.27 6.94 -5.87
CA TRP A 67 4.93 5.63 -5.85
C TRP A 67 6.18 5.57 -6.74
N SER A 68 6.21 6.38 -7.80
CA SER A 68 7.38 6.53 -8.69
C SER A 68 8.67 6.92 -7.95
N ARG A 69 8.56 7.56 -6.77
CA ARG A 69 9.72 7.93 -5.94
C ARG A 69 10.48 6.72 -5.36
N PHE A 70 9.86 5.54 -5.34
CA PHE A 70 10.49 4.31 -4.84
C PHE A 70 11.03 3.43 -5.96
N VAL A 71 10.89 3.84 -7.22
CA VAL A 71 11.40 3.13 -8.39
C VAL A 71 12.86 3.50 -8.64
N ASN A 72 13.70 2.50 -8.86
CA ASN A 72 15.13 2.63 -9.15
C ASN A 72 15.57 1.57 -10.18
N PRO A 73 16.81 1.62 -10.71
CA PRO A 73 17.27 0.67 -11.72
C PRO A 73 17.17 -0.80 -11.30
N ASP A 74 17.29 -1.09 -10.00
CA ASP A 74 17.28 -2.47 -9.47
C ASP A 74 15.88 -3.07 -9.37
N ASN A 75 14.82 -2.24 -9.37
CA ASN A 75 13.44 -2.69 -9.19
C ASN A 75 12.48 -2.30 -10.33
N GLN A 76 12.91 -1.44 -11.27
CA GLN A 76 12.05 -0.94 -12.35
C GLN A 76 11.35 -2.03 -13.17
N HIS A 77 12.00 -3.19 -13.34
CA HIS A 77 11.47 -4.33 -14.09
C HIS A 77 10.31 -5.05 -13.39
N LEU A 78 10.09 -4.78 -12.09
CA LEU A 78 9.01 -5.34 -11.27
C LEU A 78 7.81 -4.37 -11.16
N VAL A 79 7.98 -3.12 -11.59
CA VAL A 79 7.01 -2.05 -11.38
C VAL A 79 6.32 -1.70 -12.70
N SER A 80 5.06 -2.11 -12.84
CA SER A 80 4.17 -1.68 -13.93
C SER A 80 3.12 -0.69 -13.44
N PRO A 81 2.44 0.06 -14.33
CA PRO A 81 1.30 0.90 -13.96
C PRO A 81 0.21 0.13 -13.18
N GLU A 82 -0.08 -1.11 -13.59
CA GLU A 82 -1.06 -1.97 -12.92
C GLU A 82 -0.58 -2.43 -11.55
N ALA A 83 0.73 -2.64 -11.36
CA ALA A 83 1.31 -2.96 -10.05
C ALA A 83 1.14 -1.78 -9.09
N ILE A 84 1.41 -0.56 -9.57
CA ILE A 84 1.24 0.66 -8.77
C ILE A 84 -0.23 0.91 -8.43
N ASP A 85 -1.13 0.80 -9.40
CA ASP A 85 -2.58 0.95 -9.19
C ASP A 85 -3.12 -0.10 -8.20
N PHE A 86 -2.66 -1.35 -8.32
CA PHE A 86 -3.00 -2.41 -7.37
C PHE A 86 -2.53 -2.08 -5.95
N LEU A 87 -1.27 -1.66 -5.79
CA LEU A 87 -0.70 -1.30 -4.50
C LEU A 87 -1.44 -0.11 -3.87
N ASP A 88 -1.75 0.90 -4.67
CA ASP A 88 -2.44 2.12 -4.22
C ASP A 88 -3.82 1.81 -3.62
N LYS A 89 -4.54 0.85 -4.20
CA LYS A 89 -5.85 0.39 -3.71
C LYS A 89 -5.75 -0.57 -2.50
N LEU A 90 -4.56 -1.06 -2.16
CA LEU A 90 -4.32 -1.85 -0.95
C LEU A 90 -3.90 -0.99 0.24
N LEU A 91 -3.01 -0.02 0.01
CA LEU A 91 -2.42 0.84 1.03
C LEU A 91 -3.22 2.13 1.21
N ARG A 92 -4.44 1.98 1.76
CA ARG A 92 -5.31 3.08 2.18
C ARG A 92 -5.43 3.14 3.71
N TYR A 93 -5.45 4.35 4.26
CA TYR A 93 -5.73 4.56 5.69
C TYR A 93 -7.11 4.03 6.04
N ASP A 94 -8.13 4.50 5.33
CA ASP A 94 -9.47 4.00 5.46
C ASP A 94 -9.52 2.52 5.07
N HIS A 95 -9.89 1.70 6.03
CA HIS A 95 -9.96 0.26 5.85
C HIS A 95 -11.12 -0.15 4.95
N GLN A 96 -12.15 0.69 4.79
CA GLN A 96 -13.27 0.47 3.87
C GLN A 96 -12.89 0.72 2.41
N ASP A 97 -11.88 1.55 2.15
CA ASP A 97 -11.42 1.87 0.78
C ASP A 97 -10.44 0.84 0.22
N ARG A 98 -10.02 -0.13 1.03
CA ARG A 98 -9.10 -1.18 0.61
C ARG A 98 -9.86 -2.23 -0.21
N LEU A 99 -9.26 -2.70 -1.30
CA LEU A 99 -9.79 -3.85 -2.04
C LEU A 99 -10.04 -5.02 -1.08
N THR A 100 -11.18 -5.68 -1.23
CA THR A 100 -11.39 -7.02 -0.70
C THR A 100 -10.49 -8.03 -1.43
N ALA A 101 -10.31 -9.22 -0.85
CA ALA A 101 -9.52 -10.27 -1.50
C ALA A 101 -10.06 -10.66 -2.88
N LYS A 102 -11.40 -10.71 -3.03
CA LYS A 102 -12.06 -11.04 -4.30
C LYS A 102 -11.82 -9.96 -5.37
N GLU A 103 -11.93 -8.69 -5.00
CA GLU A 103 -11.65 -7.57 -5.90
C GLU A 103 -10.16 -7.53 -6.28
N ALA A 104 -9.27 -7.81 -5.33
CA ALA A 104 -7.84 -7.91 -5.58
C ALA A 104 -7.51 -9.01 -6.60
N MET A 105 -8.10 -10.19 -6.48
CA MET A 105 -7.92 -11.29 -7.45
C MET A 105 -8.44 -10.93 -8.85
N ALA A 106 -9.47 -10.06 -8.94
CA ALA A 106 -10.02 -9.58 -10.20
C ALA A 106 -9.23 -8.42 -10.83
N HIS A 107 -8.26 -7.85 -10.11
CA HIS A 107 -7.50 -6.67 -10.56
C HIS A 107 -6.78 -6.92 -11.91
N PRO A 108 -6.65 -5.91 -12.79
CA PRO A 108 -5.93 -6.05 -14.07
C PRO A 108 -4.49 -6.56 -13.94
N TYR A 109 -3.81 -6.27 -12.83
CA TYR A 109 -2.48 -6.79 -12.51
C TYR A 109 -2.38 -8.34 -12.62
N PHE A 110 -3.46 -9.06 -12.29
CA PHE A 110 -3.49 -10.52 -12.36
C PHE A 110 -4.14 -11.08 -13.64
N SER A 111 -4.37 -10.25 -14.67
CA SER A 111 -5.05 -10.71 -15.90
C SER A 111 -4.32 -11.85 -16.60
N GLN A 112 -2.99 -11.78 -16.70
CA GLN A 112 -2.19 -12.84 -17.31
C GLN A 112 -2.25 -14.15 -16.50
N VAL A 113 -2.26 -14.05 -15.16
CA VAL A 113 -2.38 -15.21 -14.27
C VAL A 113 -3.73 -15.90 -14.46
N ARG A 114 -4.83 -15.13 -14.48
CA ARG A 114 -6.18 -15.67 -14.71
C ARG A 114 -6.32 -16.30 -16.10
N ALA A 115 -5.73 -15.70 -17.13
CA ALA A 115 -5.75 -16.24 -18.49
C ALA A 115 -4.98 -17.57 -18.58
N ALA A 116 -3.82 -17.68 -17.93
CA ALA A 116 -3.04 -18.90 -17.86
C ALA A 116 -3.78 -20.02 -17.10
N GLU A 117 -4.42 -19.70 -15.97
CA GLU A 117 -5.25 -20.64 -15.21
C GLU A 117 -6.44 -21.15 -16.04
N SER A 118 -7.17 -20.24 -16.70
CA SER A 118 -8.30 -20.59 -17.56
C SER A 118 -7.89 -21.50 -18.72
N SER A 119 -6.69 -21.31 -19.26
CA SER A 119 -6.15 -22.15 -20.33
C SER A 119 -5.80 -23.55 -19.81
N ARG A 120 -5.21 -23.66 -18.62
CA ARG A 120 -4.89 -24.95 -17.96
C ARG A 120 -6.12 -25.78 -17.67
N MET A 121 -7.20 -25.15 -17.19
CA MET A 121 -8.46 -25.85 -16.88
C MET A 121 -9.18 -26.38 -18.12
N ARG A 122 -8.97 -25.79 -19.31
CA ARG A 122 -9.56 -26.28 -20.57
C ARG A 122 -8.80 -27.46 -21.18
N THR A 123 -7.55 -27.66 -20.77
CA THR A 123 -6.68 -28.74 -21.24
C THR A 123 -6.68 -29.97 -20.33
N GLN A 124 -7.38 -29.92 -19.20
CA GLN A 124 -7.67 -31.06 -18.31
C GLN A 124 -9.08 -31.55 -18.57
#